data_AF-R5J8X5-F1
#
_entry.id   AF-R5J8X5-F1
#
_cell.length_a   1.000
_cell.length_b   1.000
_cell.length_c   1.000
_cell.angle_alpha   90.00
_cell.angle_beta   90.00
_cell.angle_gamma   90.00
#
_symmetry.space_group_name_H-M   'P 1'
#
loop_
_entity.id
_entity.type
_entity.pdbx_description
1 polymer ?
#
loop_
_entity_poly.entity_id
_entity_poly.type
_entity_poly.pdbx_seq_one_letter_code
_entity_poly.pdbx_strand_id
1 'polypeptide(L)'
;MAEKAGEFAKRYGVEYNITFSEQKPSTDTIAADMDNQPFRDNGKLLFRPGGHGALIENLNDLDADIIFIKNIDNVVPDRLKADTVLYKKLIAGVLVALQKQTFEYLELLDSGDYSHDQVMEILQFVQKSLFCKNPETKNLEDSELAMYLKKKLNRPMRVCGMVKNVGEPGGGPFLAYNSDGTISLQILESSQIDMNNAAAKEMFEKGTHFNPVDLVCAVRDYKGHKFDLVNYVDKATGFISYKSKNGKDLKALELPGLWNGAMSDWNTVFVEVPLSTFNPVKTVNDLLREQHQ
;
A
#
# COMPACT_ATOMS: atom_id res chain seq x y z
N MET A 1 -19.37 -21.71 -4.77
CA MET A 1 -19.33 -20.24 -4.65
C MET A 1 -20.61 -19.59 -5.17
N ALA A 2 -21.10 -19.95 -6.36
CA ALA A 2 -22.30 -19.33 -6.96
C ALA A 2 -23.56 -19.35 -6.07
N GLU A 3 -23.87 -20.48 -5.43
CA GLU A 3 -25.03 -20.60 -4.54
C GLU A 3 -24.95 -19.66 -3.32
N LYS A 4 -23.81 -19.63 -2.63
CA LYS A 4 -23.56 -18.70 -1.51
C LYS A 4 -23.56 -17.24 -1.98
N ALA A 5 -23.04 -16.95 -3.17
CA ALA A 5 -23.04 -15.61 -3.72
C ALA A 5 -24.46 -15.07 -3.94
N GLY A 6 -25.38 -15.88 -4.46
CA GLY A 6 -26.79 -15.51 -4.63
C GLY A 6 -27.52 -15.24 -3.31
N GLU A 7 -27.26 -16.04 -2.29
CA GLU A 7 -27.80 -15.83 -0.94
C GLU A 7 -27.35 -14.49 -0.35
N PHE A 8 -26.05 -14.21 -0.38
CA PHE A 8 -25.49 -12.96 0.13
C PHE A 8 -25.94 -11.75 -0.69
N ALA A 9 -26.06 -11.88 -2.02
CA ALA A 9 -26.51 -10.81 -2.92
C ALA A 9 -27.90 -10.33 -2.52
N LYS A 10 -28.82 -11.27 -2.31
CA LYS A 10 -30.18 -10.99 -1.83
C LYS A 10 -30.18 -10.40 -0.43
N ARG A 11 -29.36 -10.92 0.47
CA ARG A 11 -29.27 -10.46 1.86
C ARG A 11 -28.82 -9.01 1.98
N TYR A 12 -27.88 -8.58 1.15
CA TYR A 12 -27.28 -7.25 1.22
C TYR A 12 -27.79 -6.29 0.14
N GLY A 13 -28.62 -6.75 -0.80
CA GLY A 13 -29.15 -5.91 -1.88
C GLY A 13 -28.07 -5.45 -2.85
N VAL A 14 -27.10 -6.33 -3.15
CA VAL A 14 -25.96 -6.02 -4.02
C VAL A 14 -25.82 -7.08 -5.10
N GLU A 15 -25.18 -6.72 -6.20
CA GLU A 15 -24.71 -7.66 -7.21
C GLU A 15 -23.24 -7.98 -6.97
N TYR A 16 -22.87 -9.26 -7.01
CA TYR A 16 -21.49 -9.70 -6.89
C TYR A 16 -20.94 -10.12 -8.24
N ASN A 17 -19.88 -9.44 -8.68
CA ASN A 17 -19.03 -9.92 -9.76
C ASN A 17 -17.77 -10.55 -9.15
N ILE A 18 -17.68 -11.88 -9.19
CA ILE A 18 -16.59 -12.63 -8.58
C ILE A 18 -15.74 -13.24 -9.69
N THR A 19 -14.51 -12.77 -9.79
CA THR A 19 -13.49 -13.28 -10.71
C THR A 19 -12.22 -13.60 -9.94
N PHE A 20 -11.33 -14.36 -10.58
CA PHE A 20 -9.98 -14.58 -10.09
C PHE A 20 -9.02 -13.77 -10.93
N SER A 21 -8.03 -13.18 -10.26
CA SER A 21 -6.90 -12.51 -10.89
C SER A 21 -5.65 -13.24 -10.42
N GLU A 22 -4.91 -13.80 -11.36
CA GLU A 22 -3.62 -14.46 -11.10
C GLU A 22 -2.50 -13.47 -11.41
N GLN A 23 -1.38 -13.58 -10.68
CA GLN A 23 -0.21 -12.75 -10.97
C GLN A 23 0.21 -12.91 -12.43
N LYS A 24 0.43 -11.80 -13.13
CA LYS A 24 0.81 -11.84 -14.55
C LYS A 24 2.18 -12.53 -14.71
N PRO A 25 2.34 -13.56 -15.56
CA PRO A 25 3.63 -14.20 -15.81
C PRO A 25 4.73 -13.24 -16.29
N SER A 26 4.33 -12.11 -16.91
CA SER A 26 5.27 -11.04 -17.33
C SER A 26 5.96 -10.32 -16.18
N THR A 27 5.47 -10.48 -14.95
CA THR A 27 6.11 -9.94 -13.73
C THR A 27 7.05 -10.92 -13.06
N ASP A 28 7.20 -12.14 -13.60
CA ASP A 28 8.11 -13.12 -13.04
C ASP A 28 9.56 -12.66 -13.19
N THR A 29 10.34 -12.81 -12.12
CA THR A 29 11.75 -12.43 -12.09
C THR A 29 12.63 -13.66 -12.24
N ILE A 30 13.78 -13.49 -12.90
CA ILE A 30 14.78 -14.54 -13.01
C ILE A 30 15.42 -14.78 -11.64
N ALA A 31 15.47 -16.03 -11.19
CA ALA A 31 16.24 -16.39 -10.01
C ALA A 31 17.73 -16.36 -10.33
N ALA A 32 18.54 -15.96 -9.36
CA ALA A 32 20.00 -15.99 -9.45
C ALA A 32 20.58 -16.95 -8.40
N ASP A 33 21.74 -17.53 -8.67
CA ASP A 33 22.52 -18.22 -7.64
C ASP A 33 23.25 -17.24 -6.72
N MET A 34 24.05 -17.76 -5.79
CA MET A 34 24.77 -16.93 -4.83
C MET A 34 25.89 -16.08 -5.47
N ASP A 35 26.34 -16.46 -6.67
CA ASP A 35 27.33 -15.74 -7.50
C ASP A 35 26.68 -14.75 -8.48
N ASN A 36 25.36 -14.52 -8.34
CA ASN A 36 24.54 -13.65 -9.19
C ASN A 36 24.49 -14.11 -10.67
N GLN A 37 24.70 -15.39 -10.96
CA GLN A 37 24.45 -15.96 -12.28
C GLN A 37 23.01 -16.47 -12.39
N PRO A 38 22.41 -16.51 -13.60
CA PRO A 38 21.06 -17.05 -13.80
C PRO A 38 20.94 -18.48 -13.25
N PHE A 39 20.03 -18.67 -12.29
CA PHE A 39 19.80 -19.96 -11.66
C PHE A 39 19.17 -20.93 -12.66
N ARG A 40 19.74 -22.14 -12.74
CA ARG A 40 19.26 -23.19 -13.63
C ARG A 40 18.80 -24.41 -12.86
N ASP A 41 17.59 -24.87 -13.19
CA ASP A 41 17.00 -26.11 -12.71
C ASP A 41 16.88 -27.07 -13.89
N ASN A 42 17.63 -28.19 -13.86
CA ASN A 42 17.75 -29.14 -14.97
C ASN A 42 18.06 -28.48 -16.32
N GLY A 43 18.98 -27.51 -16.32
CA GLY A 43 19.42 -26.78 -17.52
C GLY A 43 18.51 -25.62 -17.96
N LYS A 44 17.29 -25.51 -17.44
CA LYS A 44 16.34 -24.43 -17.75
C LYS A 44 16.49 -23.27 -16.78
N LEU A 45 16.29 -22.04 -17.27
CA LEU A 45 16.23 -20.86 -16.41
C LEU A 45 15.04 -20.97 -15.46
N LEU A 46 15.26 -20.66 -14.18
CA LEU A 46 14.21 -20.61 -13.18
C LEU A 46 13.66 -19.19 -13.09
N PHE A 47 12.39 -19.04 -13.41
CA PHE A 47 11.61 -17.83 -13.12
C PHE A 47 10.81 -18.05 -11.84
N ARG A 48 10.62 -16.98 -11.07
CA ARG A 48 9.82 -16.98 -9.85
C ARG A 48 8.81 -15.84 -9.90
N PRO A 49 7.69 -15.99 -9.19
CA PRO A 49 6.77 -14.88 -8.98
C PRO A 49 7.52 -13.66 -8.45
N GLY A 50 7.24 -12.48 -9.02
CA GLY A 50 7.88 -11.21 -8.66
C GLY A 50 7.56 -10.68 -7.27
N GLY A 51 7.08 -11.53 -6.36
CA GLY A 51 6.68 -11.15 -5.01
C GLY A 51 5.45 -10.24 -4.99
N HIS A 52 5.19 -9.68 -3.83
CA HIS A 52 3.98 -8.92 -3.56
C HIS A 52 3.82 -7.66 -4.43
N GLY A 53 4.93 -7.05 -4.86
CA GLY A 53 4.88 -5.87 -5.71
C GLY A 53 4.25 -6.12 -7.08
N ALA A 54 4.29 -7.36 -7.57
CA ALA A 54 3.65 -7.75 -8.82
C ALA A 54 2.13 -7.50 -8.84
N LEU A 55 1.49 -7.42 -7.66
CA LEU A 55 0.06 -7.11 -7.56
C LEU A 55 -0.31 -5.78 -8.20
N ILE A 56 0.61 -4.81 -8.31
CA ILE A 56 0.28 -3.49 -8.85
C ILE A 56 -0.27 -3.57 -10.27
N GLU A 57 0.21 -4.52 -11.06
CA GLU A 57 -0.27 -4.80 -12.41
C GLU A 57 -1.72 -5.29 -12.42
N ASN A 58 -2.06 -6.21 -11.51
CA ASN A 58 -3.42 -6.71 -11.35
C ASN A 58 -4.37 -5.62 -10.83
N LEU A 59 -3.89 -4.79 -9.89
CA LEU A 59 -4.65 -3.63 -9.41
C LEU A 59 -4.90 -2.62 -10.54
N ASN A 60 -3.89 -2.41 -11.38
CA ASN A 60 -3.97 -1.51 -12.53
C ASN A 60 -4.95 -1.98 -13.60
N ASP A 61 -5.42 -3.23 -13.57
CA ASP A 61 -6.46 -3.73 -14.46
C ASP A 61 -7.88 -3.48 -13.90
N LEU A 62 -8.03 -3.23 -12.60
CA LEU A 62 -9.34 -3.07 -11.95
C LEU A 62 -10.01 -1.73 -12.29
N ASP A 63 -11.25 -1.77 -12.76
CA ASP A 63 -12.06 -0.58 -13.02
C ASP A 63 -13.01 -0.33 -11.84
N ALA A 64 -12.55 0.42 -10.84
CA ALA A 64 -13.29 0.70 -9.62
C ALA A 64 -12.87 2.03 -8.99
N ASP A 65 -13.79 2.67 -8.27
CA ASP A 65 -13.51 3.93 -7.59
C ASP A 65 -12.78 3.71 -6.25
N ILE A 66 -13.19 2.68 -5.51
CA ILE A 66 -12.66 2.32 -4.20
C ILE A 66 -12.32 0.82 -4.19
N ILE A 67 -11.09 0.50 -3.79
CA ILE A 67 -10.57 -0.86 -3.82
C ILE A 67 -10.12 -1.26 -2.43
N PHE A 68 -10.73 -2.31 -1.87
CA PHE A 68 -10.34 -2.91 -0.60
C PHE A 68 -9.37 -4.05 -0.83
N ILE A 69 -8.23 -4.02 -0.14
CA ILE A 69 -7.17 -5.03 -0.23
C ILE A 69 -6.96 -5.60 1.17
N LYS A 70 -7.00 -6.93 1.27
CA LYS A 70 -6.68 -7.67 2.48
C LYS A 70 -6.05 -9.01 2.15
N ASN A 71 -5.17 -9.47 3.05
CA ASN A 71 -4.67 -10.82 3.01
C ASN A 71 -5.79 -11.85 3.23
N ILE A 72 -5.72 -12.97 2.51
CA ILE A 72 -6.73 -14.03 2.55
C ILE A 72 -6.73 -14.80 3.87
N ASP A 73 -5.58 -14.92 4.51
CA ASP A 73 -5.38 -15.59 5.79
C ASP A 73 -5.85 -14.77 6.99
N ASN A 74 -6.10 -13.46 6.83
CA ASN A 74 -6.70 -12.62 7.86
C ASN A 74 -8.24 -12.78 7.84
N VAL A 75 -8.74 -13.77 8.58
CA VAL A 75 -10.14 -14.17 8.59
C VAL A 75 -10.61 -14.66 9.95
N VAL A 76 -11.85 -14.33 10.30
CA VAL A 76 -12.55 -14.79 11.51
C VAL A 76 -13.96 -15.27 11.16
N PRO A 77 -14.61 -16.09 12.01
CA PRO A 77 -16.03 -16.43 11.89
C PRO A 77 -16.91 -15.18 11.88
N ASP A 78 -18.08 -15.26 11.23
CA ASP A 78 -18.97 -14.10 11.03
C ASP A 78 -19.34 -13.36 12.33
N ARG A 79 -19.50 -14.11 13.44
CA ARG A 79 -19.80 -13.54 14.78
C ARG A 79 -18.72 -12.59 15.30
N LEU A 80 -17.49 -12.67 14.80
CA LEU A 80 -16.34 -11.87 15.24
C LEU A 80 -15.96 -10.75 14.24
N LYS A 81 -16.70 -10.60 13.13
CA LYS A 81 -16.37 -9.63 12.08
C LYS A 81 -16.79 -8.19 12.39
N ALA A 82 -17.47 -7.93 13.51
CA ALA A 82 -18.05 -6.63 13.82
C ALA A 82 -17.00 -5.49 13.75
N ASP A 83 -15.88 -5.67 14.44
CA ASP A 83 -14.78 -4.70 14.43
C ASP A 83 -14.19 -4.54 13.02
N THR A 84 -13.91 -5.64 12.32
CA THR A 84 -13.39 -5.60 10.94
C THR A 84 -14.31 -4.80 10.02
N VAL A 85 -15.63 -4.98 10.10
CA VAL A 85 -16.59 -4.25 9.28
C VAL A 85 -16.63 -2.77 9.65
N LEU A 86 -16.65 -2.45 10.95
CA LEU A 86 -16.65 -1.07 11.44
C LEU A 86 -15.40 -0.32 10.96
N TYR A 87 -14.23 -0.90 11.18
CA TYR A 87 -12.97 -0.24 10.84
C TYR A 87 -12.71 -0.19 9.33
N LYS A 88 -13.16 -1.18 8.55
CA LYS A 88 -13.15 -1.07 7.08
C LYS A 88 -13.99 0.10 6.57
N LYS A 89 -15.18 0.32 7.15
CA LYS A 89 -15.99 1.50 6.83
C LYS A 89 -15.31 2.80 7.26
N LEU A 90 -14.66 2.80 8.42
CA LEU A 90 -13.93 3.96 8.93
C LEU A 90 -12.79 4.36 7.99
N ILE A 91 -11.88 3.44 7.64
CA ILE A 91 -10.75 3.77 6.77
C ILE A 91 -11.20 4.15 5.35
N ALA A 92 -12.28 3.54 4.84
CA ALA A 92 -12.89 3.96 3.59
C ALA A 92 -13.52 5.35 3.69
N GLY A 93 -14.16 5.69 4.81
CA GLY A 93 -14.69 7.03 5.07
C GLY A 93 -13.59 8.09 5.13
N VAL A 94 -12.46 7.78 5.79
CA VAL A 94 -11.27 8.64 5.80
C VAL A 94 -10.75 8.87 4.38
N LEU A 95 -10.63 7.81 3.58
CA LEU A 95 -10.19 7.90 2.19
C LEU A 95 -11.10 8.83 1.38
N VAL A 96 -12.41 8.59 1.42
CA VAL A 96 -13.41 9.39 0.67
C VAL A 96 -13.39 10.85 1.11
N ALA A 97 -13.27 11.13 2.41
CA ALA A 97 -13.21 12.50 2.92
C ALA A 97 -11.96 13.25 2.44
N LEU A 98 -10.79 12.62 2.55
CA LEU A 98 -9.52 13.20 2.08
C LEU A 98 -9.49 13.37 0.57
N GLN A 99 -10.01 12.39 -0.18
CA GLN A 99 -10.09 12.46 -1.63
C GLN A 99 -11.00 13.58 -2.10
N LYS A 100 -12.18 13.73 -1.48
CA LYS A 100 -13.11 14.83 -1.79
C LYS A 100 -12.43 16.19 -1.60
N GLN A 101 -11.80 16.41 -0.45
CA GLN A 101 -11.09 17.66 -0.18
C GLN A 101 -9.91 17.88 -1.15
N THR A 102 -9.20 16.81 -1.51
CA THR A 102 -8.13 16.84 -2.52
C THR A 102 -8.66 17.30 -3.88
N PHE A 103 -9.84 16.83 -4.27
CA PHE A 103 -10.46 17.21 -5.55
C PHE A 103 -10.91 18.66 -5.56
N GLU A 104 -11.54 19.15 -4.49
CA GLU A 104 -11.91 20.56 -4.34
C GLU A 104 -10.69 21.49 -4.49
N TYR A 105 -9.56 21.13 -3.87
CA TYR A 105 -8.31 21.88 -4.03
C TYR A 105 -7.70 21.78 -5.43
N LEU A 106 -7.77 20.62 -6.08
CA LEU A 106 -7.31 20.46 -7.46
C LEU A 106 -8.14 21.30 -8.44
N GLU A 107 -9.47 21.36 -8.27
CA GLU A 107 -10.36 22.22 -9.06
C GLU A 107 -10.06 23.70 -8.84
N LEU A 108 -9.85 24.12 -7.59
CA LEU A 108 -9.46 25.49 -7.27
C LEU A 108 -8.12 25.87 -7.92
N LEU A 109 -7.10 25.03 -7.81
CA LEU A 109 -5.80 25.26 -8.44
C LEU A 109 -5.89 25.26 -9.98
N ASP A 110 -6.74 24.41 -10.56
CA ASP A 110 -6.99 24.35 -12.02
C ASP A 110 -7.68 25.61 -12.55
N SER A 111 -8.52 26.25 -11.74
CA SER A 111 -9.23 27.47 -12.14
C SER A 111 -8.28 28.65 -12.38
N GLY A 112 -7.11 28.65 -11.72
CA GLY A 112 -6.18 29.77 -11.70
C GLY A 112 -6.65 30.97 -10.86
N ASP A 113 -7.85 30.90 -10.26
CA ASP A 113 -8.44 31.95 -9.44
C ASP A 113 -8.37 31.57 -7.96
N TYR A 114 -7.18 31.73 -7.39
CA TYR A 114 -6.90 31.43 -5.98
C TYR A 114 -6.07 32.54 -5.33
N SER A 115 -6.29 32.76 -4.05
CA SER A 115 -5.48 33.67 -3.23
C SER A 115 -4.24 32.97 -2.67
N HIS A 116 -3.26 33.75 -2.24
CA HIS A 116 -2.10 33.25 -1.49
C HIS A 116 -2.53 32.45 -0.24
N ASP A 117 -3.52 32.95 0.50
CA ASP A 117 -4.03 32.27 1.70
C ASP A 117 -4.60 30.89 1.38
N GLN A 118 -5.30 30.74 0.26
CA GLN A 118 -5.81 29.44 -0.20
C GLN A 118 -4.66 28.50 -0.58
N VAL A 119 -3.61 28.99 -1.25
CA VAL A 119 -2.42 28.18 -1.56
C VAL A 119 -1.74 27.68 -0.26
N MET A 120 -1.65 28.54 0.76
CA MET A 120 -1.08 28.17 2.05
C MET A 120 -1.96 27.19 2.83
N GLU A 121 -3.29 27.31 2.75
CA GLU A 121 -4.24 26.33 3.28
C GLU A 121 -4.02 24.94 2.64
N ILE A 122 -3.89 24.91 1.31
CA ILE A 122 -3.65 23.67 0.55
C ILE A 122 -2.30 23.06 0.95
N LEU A 123 -1.24 23.88 1.07
CA LEU A 123 0.06 23.41 1.56
C LEU A 123 -0.06 22.81 2.96
N GLN A 124 -0.81 23.44 3.85
CA GLN A 124 -1.07 22.91 5.19
C GLN A 124 -1.83 21.58 5.13
N PHE A 125 -2.82 21.43 4.24
CA PHE A 125 -3.53 20.17 4.03
C PHE A 125 -2.59 19.05 3.57
N VAL A 126 -1.76 19.31 2.56
CA VAL A 126 -0.76 18.34 2.06
C VAL A 126 0.20 17.92 3.18
N GLN A 127 0.66 18.87 3.99
CA GLN A 127 1.62 18.59 5.07
C GLN A 127 1.02 17.90 6.30
N LYS A 128 -0.20 18.27 6.71
CA LYS A 128 -0.80 17.82 7.98
C LYS A 128 -1.84 16.73 7.83
N SER A 129 -2.59 16.73 6.73
CA SER A 129 -3.65 15.74 6.48
C SER A 129 -3.16 14.59 5.61
N LEU A 130 -2.34 14.88 4.60
CA LEU A 130 -1.71 13.86 3.75
C LEU A 130 -0.29 13.47 4.19
N PHE A 131 0.23 14.12 5.25
CA PHE A 131 1.54 13.84 5.84
C PHE A 131 2.70 13.87 4.83
N CYS A 132 2.63 14.74 3.82
CA CYS A 132 3.66 14.91 2.81
C CYS A 132 4.33 16.29 2.96
N LYS A 133 5.57 16.32 3.42
CA LYS A 133 6.34 17.55 3.65
C LYS A 133 7.45 17.70 2.62
N ASN A 134 7.70 18.91 2.17
CA ASN A 134 8.92 19.26 1.45
C ASN A 134 9.57 20.50 2.08
N PRO A 135 10.78 20.40 2.65
CA PRO A 135 11.49 21.53 3.26
C PRO A 135 11.73 22.72 2.32
N GLU A 136 11.75 22.47 1.00
CA GLU A 136 12.03 23.48 -0.02
C GLU A 136 10.80 24.30 -0.43
N THR A 137 9.59 23.94 0.03
CA THR A 137 8.35 24.68 -0.32
C THR A 137 8.36 26.14 0.10
N LYS A 138 9.13 26.49 1.14
CA LYS A 138 9.33 27.88 1.59
C LYS A 138 10.09 28.77 0.59
N ASN A 139 10.78 28.16 -0.37
CA ASN A 139 11.61 28.86 -1.36
C ASN A 139 10.87 29.04 -2.70
N LEU A 140 9.65 28.52 -2.83
CA LEU A 140 8.85 28.57 -4.06
C LEU A 140 8.01 29.84 -4.10
N GLU A 141 7.91 30.45 -5.29
CA GLU A 141 6.91 31.47 -5.54
C GLU A 141 5.50 30.85 -5.61
N ASP A 142 4.44 31.63 -5.43
CA ASP A 142 3.05 31.14 -5.38
C ASP A 142 2.65 30.29 -6.61
N SER A 143 3.10 30.69 -7.80
CA SER A 143 2.82 29.94 -9.03
C SER A 143 3.54 28.59 -9.07
N GLU A 144 4.79 28.54 -8.63
CA GLU A 144 5.59 27.31 -8.52
C GLU A 144 5.04 26.40 -7.42
N LEU A 145 4.63 26.99 -6.30
CA LEU A 145 4.00 26.29 -5.19
C LEU A 145 2.67 25.68 -5.61
N ALA A 146 1.82 26.40 -6.35
CA ALA A 146 0.57 25.88 -6.88
C ALA A 146 0.80 24.68 -7.83
N MET A 147 1.77 24.78 -8.74
CA MET A 147 2.16 23.66 -9.63
C MET A 147 2.68 22.46 -8.83
N TYR A 148 3.51 22.70 -7.81
CA TYR A 148 4.00 21.67 -6.90
C TYR A 148 2.85 20.99 -6.14
N LEU A 149 1.94 21.77 -5.56
CA LEU A 149 0.79 21.25 -4.81
C LEU A 149 -0.13 20.43 -5.71
N LYS A 150 -0.40 20.89 -6.93
CA LYS A 150 -1.17 20.11 -7.92
C LYS A 150 -0.51 18.76 -8.21
N LYS A 151 0.82 18.72 -8.40
CA LYS A 151 1.57 17.46 -8.58
C LYS A 151 1.48 16.55 -7.36
N LYS A 152 1.40 17.11 -6.14
CA LYS A 152 1.34 16.36 -4.88
C LYS A 152 -0.08 15.83 -4.58
N LEU A 153 -1.10 16.62 -4.89
CA LEU A 153 -2.49 16.24 -4.72
C LEU A 153 -2.94 15.22 -5.79
N ASN A 154 -2.55 15.41 -7.05
CA ASN A 154 -3.04 14.58 -8.17
C ASN A 154 -2.28 13.25 -8.30
N ARG A 155 -2.48 12.37 -7.32
CA ARG A 155 -1.85 11.04 -7.20
C ARG A 155 -2.89 10.03 -6.72
N PRO A 156 -2.67 8.72 -6.97
CA PRO A 156 -3.42 7.67 -6.29
C PRO A 156 -3.34 7.84 -4.78
N MET A 157 -4.42 7.50 -4.07
CA MET A 157 -4.52 7.63 -2.62
C MET A 157 -4.74 6.26 -1.98
N ARG A 158 -4.12 6.02 -0.82
CA ARG A 158 -4.40 4.86 0.02
C ARG A 158 -4.51 5.24 1.48
N VAL A 159 -5.48 4.64 2.16
CA VAL A 159 -5.59 4.65 3.61
C VAL A 159 -5.32 3.24 4.12
N CYS A 160 -4.36 3.11 5.03
CA CYS A 160 -3.91 1.82 5.55
C CYS A 160 -4.26 1.72 7.03
N GLY A 161 -5.00 0.68 7.39
CA GLY A 161 -5.18 0.31 8.79
C GLY A 161 -3.87 -0.22 9.36
N MET A 162 -3.47 0.26 10.53
CA MET A 162 -2.26 -0.14 11.26
C MET A 162 -2.66 -0.71 12.62
N VAL A 163 -2.16 -1.89 12.96
CA VAL A 163 -2.41 -2.50 14.28
C VAL A 163 -1.20 -2.33 15.18
N LYS A 164 -1.40 -2.33 16.50
CA LYS A 164 -0.28 -2.36 17.44
C LYS A 164 0.56 -3.61 17.23
N ASN A 165 1.87 -3.43 17.18
CA ASN A 165 2.79 -4.54 17.00
C ASN A 165 2.90 -5.34 18.32
N VAL A 166 2.61 -6.64 18.25
CA VAL A 166 2.71 -7.58 19.38
C VAL A 166 3.89 -8.55 19.21
N GLY A 167 4.89 -8.17 18.41
CA GLY A 167 6.07 -8.98 18.09
C GLY A 167 5.98 -9.70 16.74
N GLU A 168 5.04 -9.30 15.88
CA GLU A 168 4.89 -9.90 14.55
C GLU A 168 5.96 -9.36 13.59
N PRO A 169 6.66 -10.24 12.85
CA PRO A 169 7.63 -9.80 11.85
C PRO A 169 6.92 -9.25 10.60
N GLY A 170 7.42 -8.13 10.09
CA GLY A 170 7.09 -7.60 8.76
C GLY A 170 7.10 -6.07 8.74
N GLY A 171 6.40 -5.49 7.75
CA GLY A 171 6.45 -4.05 7.49
C GLY A 171 5.72 -3.20 8.53
N GLY A 172 6.23 -1.99 8.75
CA GLY A 172 5.66 -1.02 9.68
C GLY A 172 5.46 0.37 9.03
N PRO A 173 4.71 1.26 9.69
CA PRO A 173 4.53 2.65 9.25
C PRO A 173 5.74 3.51 9.62
N PHE A 174 6.30 4.24 8.64
CA PHE A 174 7.43 5.16 8.84
C PHE A 174 7.24 6.46 8.06
N LEU A 175 7.93 7.51 8.48
CA LEU A 175 8.24 8.65 7.62
C LEU A 175 9.52 8.33 6.85
N ALA A 176 9.46 8.39 5.52
CA ALA A 176 10.59 8.13 4.65
C ALA A 176 10.94 9.36 3.81
N TYR A 177 12.23 9.50 3.48
CA TYR A 177 12.72 10.46 2.51
C TYR A 177 12.56 9.88 1.10
N ASN A 178 11.85 10.60 0.25
CA ASN A 178 11.62 10.24 -1.14
C ASN A 178 12.70 10.82 -2.05
N SER A 179 12.84 10.24 -3.24
CA SER A 179 13.82 10.67 -4.25
C SER A 179 13.64 12.11 -4.73
N ASP A 180 12.43 12.66 -4.62
CA ASP A 180 12.11 14.05 -4.98
C ASP A 180 12.28 15.04 -3.82
N GLY A 181 12.92 14.62 -2.72
CA GLY A 181 13.20 15.44 -1.54
C GLY A 181 12.02 15.57 -0.58
N THR A 182 10.87 14.97 -0.88
CA THR A 182 9.73 14.97 0.05
C THR A 182 9.90 13.95 1.18
N ILE A 183 9.25 14.22 2.31
CA ILE A 183 9.15 13.34 3.47
C ILE A 183 7.69 12.92 3.56
N SER A 184 7.39 11.62 3.50
CA SER A 184 6.02 11.12 3.50
C SER A 184 5.85 9.79 4.23
N LEU A 185 4.60 9.43 4.54
CA LEU A 185 4.27 8.15 5.14
C LEU A 185 4.50 6.99 4.16
N GLN A 186 5.29 6.01 4.57
CA GLN A 186 5.60 4.80 3.81
C GLN A 186 5.51 3.54 4.69
N ILE A 187 5.28 2.41 4.04
CA ILE A 187 5.34 1.09 4.67
C ILE A 187 6.71 0.52 4.33
N LEU A 188 7.56 0.34 5.35
CA LEU A 188 8.91 -0.19 5.15
C LEU A 188 9.02 -1.56 5.81
N GLU A 189 9.60 -2.50 5.07
CA GLU A 189 10.04 -3.79 5.60
C GLU A 189 11.47 -3.71 6.16
N SER A 190 11.85 -4.69 6.98
CA SER A 190 13.22 -4.76 7.54
C SER A 190 14.29 -4.83 6.46
N SER A 191 13.99 -5.41 5.30
CA SER A 191 14.88 -5.46 4.13
C SER A 191 15.19 -4.09 3.53
N GLN A 192 14.34 -3.10 3.79
CA GLN A 192 14.46 -1.72 3.29
C GLN A 192 15.11 -0.78 4.31
N ILE A 193 15.49 -1.30 5.48
CA ILE A 193 16.08 -0.54 6.58
C ILE A 193 17.52 -1.00 6.76
N ASP A 194 18.45 -0.04 6.76
CA ASP A 194 19.86 -0.35 7.02
C ASP A 194 20.06 -0.71 8.50
N MET A 195 20.08 -2.02 8.76
CA MET A 195 20.27 -2.57 10.11
C MET A 195 21.68 -2.35 10.67
N ASN A 196 22.64 -1.86 9.86
CA ASN A 196 23.97 -1.46 10.34
C ASN A 196 23.98 -0.01 10.86
N ASN A 197 22.96 0.79 10.50
CA ASN A 197 22.76 2.11 11.07
C ASN A 197 22.03 1.99 12.41
N ALA A 198 22.74 2.28 13.50
CA ALA A 198 22.21 2.15 14.86
C ALA A 198 20.91 2.95 15.09
N ALA A 199 20.81 4.17 14.52
CA ALA A 199 19.62 5.00 14.67
C ALA A 199 18.43 4.44 13.88
N ALA A 200 18.65 3.97 12.65
CA ALA A 200 17.60 3.35 11.83
C ALA A 200 17.10 2.05 12.47
N LYS A 201 18.02 1.22 12.98
CA LYS A 201 17.70 0.01 13.74
C LYS A 201 16.88 0.32 14.98
N GLU A 202 17.28 1.32 15.76
CA GLU A 202 16.55 1.74 16.96
C GLU A 202 15.12 2.22 16.62
N MET A 203 14.95 3.00 15.55
CA MET A 203 13.63 3.43 15.08
C MET A 203 12.75 2.25 14.67
N PHE A 204 13.33 1.26 13.97
CA PHE A 204 12.62 0.05 13.58
C PHE A 204 12.19 -0.78 14.80
N GLU A 205 13.11 -1.03 15.73
CA GLU A 205 12.84 -1.81 16.95
C GLU A 205 11.84 -1.13 17.89
N LYS A 206 11.80 0.21 17.91
CA LYS A 206 10.81 0.99 18.67
C LYS A 206 9.48 1.19 17.94
N GLY A 207 9.34 0.67 16.71
CA GLY A 207 8.11 0.74 15.95
C GLY A 207 6.93 0.13 16.73
N THR A 208 5.92 0.95 17.02
CA THR A 208 4.77 0.53 17.86
C THR A 208 3.66 -0.15 17.07
N HIS A 209 3.71 -0.07 15.74
CA HIS A 209 2.66 -0.52 14.84
C HIS A 209 3.20 -1.38 13.72
N PHE A 210 2.32 -2.19 13.16
CA PHE A 210 2.56 -3.15 12.09
C PHE A 210 1.50 -2.98 11.01
N ASN A 211 1.87 -3.24 9.75
CA ASN A 211 0.96 -3.23 8.61
C ASN A 211 0.29 -4.62 8.42
N PRO A 212 -1.01 -4.78 8.77
CA PRO A 212 -1.77 -6.02 8.55
C PRO A 212 -2.17 -6.25 7.08
N VAL A 213 -1.75 -5.35 6.17
CA VAL A 213 -2.22 -5.31 4.77
C VAL A 213 -3.74 -5.10 4.73
N ASP A 214 -4.25 -4.14 5.51
CA ASP A 214 -5.65 -3.69 5.42
C ASP A 214 -5.70 -2.31 4.76
N LEU A 215 -5.89 -2.31 3.44
CA LEU A 215 -5.71 -1.12 2.62
C LEU A 215 -7.02 -0.78 1.90
N VAL A 216 -7.32 0.52 1.80
CA VAL A 216 -8.35 1.03 0.91
C VAL A 216 -7.71 2.03 -0.02
N CYS A 217 -7.84 1.80 -1.32
CA CYS A 217 -7.20 2.59 -2.36
C CYS A 217 -8.24 3.31 -3.21
N ALA A 218 -7.90 4.52 -3.64
CA ALA A 218 -8.59 5.26 -4.68
C ALA A 218 -7.63 5.54 -5.84
N VAL A 219 -8.06 5.20 -7.05
CA VAL A 219 -7.18 5.10 -8.23
C VAL A 219 -7.61 6.02 -9.38
N ARG A 220 -8.54 6.95 -9.13
CA ARG A 220 -9.00 7.94 -10.09
C ARG A 220 -8.63 9.36 -9.68
N ASP A 221 -8.37 10.19 -10.67
CA ASP A 221 -8.19 11.63 -10.50
C ASP A 221 -9.53 12.36 -10.31
N TYR A 222 -9.45 13.66 -10.00
CA TYR A 222 -10.58 14.57 -9.83
C TYR A 222 -11.43 14.76 -11.11
N LYS A 223 -10.95 14.31 -12.27
CA LYS A 223 -11.67 14.32 -13.55
C LYS A 223 -12.29 12.96 -13.90
N GLY A 224 -12.14 11.96 -13.02
CA GLY A 224 -12.65 10.60 -13.21
C GLY A 224 -11.73 9.68 -14.03
N HIS A 225 -10.57 10.17 -14.47
CA HIS A 225 -9.60 9.34 -15.19
C HIS A 225 -8.87 8.43 -14.22
N LYS A 226 -8.71 7.18 -14.61
CA LYS A 226 -7.91 6.21 -13.87
C LYS A 226 -6.42 6.54 -14.02
N PHE A 227 -5.70 6.55 -12.92
CA PHE A 227 -4.24 6.61 -12.94
C PHE A 227 -3.67 5.29 -13.46
N ASP A 228 -2.65 5.37 -14.31
CA ASP A 228 -1.82 4.22 -14.61
C ASP A 228 -0.84 3.98 -13.46
N LEU A 229 -1.18 3.03 -12.59
CA LEU A 229 -0.55 2.84 -11.28
C LEU A 229 0.93 2.45 -11.37
N VAL A 230 1.37 1.88 -12.49
CA VAL A 230 2.78 1.51 -12.72
C VAL A 230 3.69 2.74 -12.78
N ASN A 231 3.14 3.92 -13.10
CA ASN A 231 3.87 5.19 -13.10
C ASN A 231 4.09 5.77 -11.70
N TYR A 232 3.40 5.23 -10.70
CA TYR A 232 3.48 5.66 -9.29
C TYR A 232 4.23 4.65 -8.41
N VAL A 233 5.02 3.78 -9.05
CA VAL A 233 5.88 2.78 -8.39
C VAL A 233 7.33 3.26 -8.41
N ASP A 234 7.96 3.31 -7.23
CA ASP A 234 9.38 3.56 -7.08
C ASP A 234 10.18 2.32 -7.48
N LYS A 235 10.80 2.37 -8.65
CA LYS A 235 11.58 1.24 -9.18
C LYS A 235 12.84 0.96 -8.38
N ALA A 236 13.31 1.90 -7.56
CA ALA A 236 14.51 1.73 -6.75
C ALA A 236 14.28 0.89 -5.48
N THR A 237 13.03 0.59 -5.11
CA THR A 237 12.71 -0.06 -3.83
C THR A 237 12.49 -1.57 -3.93
N GLY A 238 12.79 -2.18 -5.08
CA GLY A 238 12.83 -3.64 -5.20
C GLY A 238 13.92 -4.23 -4.31
N PHE A 239 13.72 -5.46 -3.84
CA PHE A 239 14.68 -6.11 -2.93
C PHE A 239 14.96 -7.56 -3.32
N ILE A 240 16.10 -8.08 -2.88
CA ILE A 240 16.49 -9.47 -3.09
C ILE A 240 16.06 -10.30 -1.89
N SER A 241 15.23 -11.30 -2.13
CA SER A 241 14.89 -12.33 -1.15
C SER A 241 15.79 -13.55 -1.33
N TYR A 242 16.17 -14.17 -0.21
CA TYR A 242 16.93 -15.41 -0.19
C TYR A 242 15.96 -16.57 0.03
N LYS A 243 15.99 -17.56 -0.87
CA LYS A 243 15.12 -18.74 -0.83
C LYS A 243 15.96 -19.98 -1.11
N SER A 244 15.37 -21.15 -0.96
CA SER A 244 15.95 -22.41 -1.41
C SER A 244 14.99 -23.18 -2.32
N LYS A 245 15.55 -23.95 -3.25
CA LYS A 245 14.81 -24.91 -4.09
C LYS A 245 15.64 -26.18 -4.23
N ASN A 246 15.03 -27.32 -3.90
CA ASN A 246 15.69 -28.64 -3.99
C ASN A 246 17.04 -28.68 -3.24
N GLY A 247 17.13 -28.03 -2.08
CA GLY A 247 18.35 -27.96 -1.27
C GLY A 247 19.43 -27.01 -1.80
N LYS A 248 19.17 -26.24 -2.86
CA LYS A 248 20.06 -25.19 -3.37
C LYS A 248 19.53 -23.82 -3.02
N ASP A 249 20.41 -22.96 -2.52
CA ASP A 249 20.10 -21.57 -2.25
C ASP A 249 20.00 -20.76 -3.54
N LEU A 250 19.09 -19.80 -3.55
CA LEU A 250 18.86 -18.88 -4.64
C LEU A 250 18.48 -17.50 -4.13
N LYS A 251 18.75 -16.50 -4.95
CA LYS A 251 18.30 -15.12 -4.83
C LYS A 251 17.13 -14.90 -5.78
N ALA A 252 16.08 -14.25 -5.30
CA ALA A 252 14.93 -13.86 -6.12
C ALA A 252 14.64 -12.37 -5.94
N LEU A 253 14.48 -11.65 -7.04
CA LEU A 253 14.07 -10.25 -7.01
C LEU A 253 12.57 -10.16 -6.70
N GLU A 254 12.23 -9.49 -5.62
CA GLU A 254 10.86 -9.05 -5.36
C GLU A 254 10.67 -7.64 -5.92
N LEU A 255 9.63 -7.48 -6.73
CA LEU A 255 9.30 -6.23 -7.38
C LEU A 255 8.80 -5.20 -6.34
N PRO A 256 9.06 -3.91 -6.60
CA PRO A 256 8.44 -2.82 -5.85
C PRO A 256 6.91 -2.83 -6.09
N GLY A 257 6.11 -2.57 -5.04
CA GLY A 257 4.67 -2.36 -5.18
C GLY A 257 3.91 -2.13 -3.87
N LEU A 258 2.70 -2.70 -3.77
CA LEU A 258 1.58 -2.06 -3.06
C LEU A 258 1.68 -1.92 -1.53
N TRP A 259 2.53 -2.70 -0.87
CA TRP A 259 2.75 -2.60 0.58
C TRP A 259 4.22 -2.66 0.98
N ASN A 260 5.12 -2.32 0.06
CA ASN A 260 6.49 -1.95 0.39
C ASN A 260 6.73 -0.46 0.07
N GLY A 261 7.95 0.02 0.29
CA GLY A 261 8.32 1.43 0.06
C GLY A 261 8.14 1.96 -1.38
N ALA A 262 7.68 1.12 -2.32
CA ALA A 262 7.48 1.49 -3.71
C ALA A 262 6.38 2.52 -3.96
N MET A 263 5.49 2.73 -2.99
CA MET A 263 4.39 3.67 -3.12
C MET A 263 4.80 5.08 -2.63
N SER A 264 6.06 5.46 -2.90
CA SER A 264 6.64 6.76 -2.55
C SER A 264 5.89 7.94 -3.19
N ASP A 265 5.25 7.69 -4.34
CA ASP A 265 4.47 8.70 -5.07
C ASP A 265 2.95 8.56 -4.92
N TRP A 266 2.48 7.90 -3.85
CA TRP A 266 1.06 7.85 -3.47
C TRP A 266 0.76 8.79 -2.30
N ASN A 267 -0.48 9.31 -2.27
CA ASN A 267 -1.01 9.96 -1.06
C ASN A 267 -1.36 8.86 -0.04
N THR A 268 -0.49 8.67 0.96
CA THR A 268 -0.62 7.60 1.96
C THR A 268 -1.00 8.17 3.31
N VAL A 269 -2.05 7.61 3.92
CA VAL A 269 -2.46 7.94 5.30
C VAL A 269 -2.62 6.67 6.11
N PHE A 270 -2.20 6.71 7.37
CA PHE A 270 -2.29 5.60 8.30
C PHE A 270 -3.33 5.86 9.39
N VAL A 271 -4.09 4.82 9.72
CA VAL A 271 -5.13 4.87 10.76
C VAL A 271 -4.88 3.72 11.74
N GLU A 272 -4.74 4.01 13.02
CA GLU A 272 -4.71 2.94 14.04
C GLU A 272 -6.06 2.20 14.05
N VAL A 273 -6.02 0.88 13.91
CA VAL A 273 -7.17 -0.01 14.01
C VAL A 273 -6.93 -1.06 15.11
N PRO A 274 -7.99 -1.60 15.74
CA PRO A 274 -7.84 -2.58 16.80
C PRO A 274 -7.15 -3.85 16.32
N LEU A 275 -6.38 -4.47 17.22
CA LEU A 275 -5.74 -5.76 16.95
C LEU A 275 -6.75 -6.85 16.57
N SER A 276 -8.00 -6.75 17.03
CA SER A 276 -9.10 -7.67 16.66
C SER A 276 -9.41 -7.69 15.16
N THR A 277 -8.96 -6.70 14.39
CA THR A 277 -9.09 -6.67 12.92
C THR A 277 -8.02 -7.50 12.21
N PHE A 278 -7.03 -8.02 12.93
CA PHE A 278 -5.89 -8.78 12.41
C PHE A 278 -5.77 -10.15 13.09
N ASN A 279 -6.26 -11.17 12.40
CA ASN A 279 -6.24 -12.57 12.84
C ASN A 279 -5.69 -13.45 11.70
N PRO A 280 -4.37 -13.41 11.44
CA PRO A 280 -3.76 -14.18 10.36
C PRO A 280 -3.64 -15.67 10.74
N VAL A 281 -3.85 -16.54 9.77
CA VAL A 281 -3.57 -17.99 9.87
C VAL A 281 -2.32 -18.30 9.06
N LYS A 282 -1.15 -18.34 9.71
CA LYS A 282 0.15 -18.61 9.06
C LYS A 282 0.52 -20.09 9.12
N THR A 283 0.07 -20.79 10.14
CA THR A 283 0.30 -22.21 10.38
C THR A 283 -1.01 -22.92 10.72
N VAL A 284 -1.05 -24.25 10.57
CA VAL A 284 -2.24 -25.05 10.93
C VAL A 284 -2.61 -24.87 12.40
N ASN A 285 -1.63 -24.68 13.29
CA ASN A 285 -1.88 -24.46 14.71
C ASN A 285 -2.58 -23.13 15.01
N ASP A 286 -2.50 -22.15 14.12
CA ASP A 286 -3.21 -20.87 14.32
C ASP A 286 -4.72 -21.06 14.28
N LEU A 287 -5.23 -22.09 13.57
CA LEU A 287 -6.65 -22.43 13.56
C LEU A 287 -7.18 -22.86 14.92
N LEU A 288 -6.32 -23.27 15.86
CA LEU A 288 -6.73 -23.68 17.21
C LEU A 288 -6.97 -22.49 18.15
N ARG A 289 -6.59 -21.27 17.74
CA ARG A 289 -6.84 -20.07 18.55
C ARG A 289 -8.34 -19.77 18.60
N GLU A 290 -8.82 -19.21 19.71
CA GLU A 290 -10.24 -18.93 19.93
C GLU A 290 -10.88 -18.06 18.83
N GLN A 291 -10.08 -17.21 18.18
CA GLN A 291 -10.52 -16.33 17.09
C GLN A 291 -10.89 -17.10 15.80
N HIS A 292 -10.49 -18.36 15.68
CA HIS A 292 -10.76 -19.22 14.53
C HIS A 292 -11.68 -20.42 14.85
N GLN A 293 -12.15 -20.53 16.09
CA GLN A 293 -13.09 -21.57 16.55
C GLN A 293 -14.56 -21.12 16.48
#